data_AF-A0A917WTQ1-F1
#
_entry.id   AF-A0A917WTQ1-F1
#
_cell.length_a   1.000
_cell.length_b   1.000
_cell.length_c   1.000
_cell.angle_alpha   90.00
_cell.angle_beta   90.00
_cell.angle_gamma   90.00
#
_symmetry.space_group_name_H-M   'P 1'
#
loop_
_entity.id
_entity.type
_entity.pdbx_description
1 polymer ?
#
loop_
_entity_poly.entity_id
_entity_poly.type
_entity_poly.pdbx_seq_one_letter_code
_entity_poly.pdbx_strand_id
1 'polypeptide(L)'
;MTDPATDPTAAIAAARSLADPAERARAIGVILGKDGLPKITSELRAERQAAVLELRSRNMSWTEVGEAIGQHRNRAQQIGEGRSGGRPARPAAS
;
A
#
# COMPACT_ATOMS: atom_id res chain seq x y z
N MET A 1 -5.47 2.35 -17.11
CA MET A 1 -5.09 3.77 -17.17
C MET A 1 -5.13 4.27 -15.73
N THR A 2 -4.01 4.22 -15.04
CA THR A 2 -3.91 4.58 -13.62
C THR A 2 -3.95 6.10 -13.51
N ASP A 3 -4.82 6.62 -12.65
CA ASP A 3 -4.97 8.05 -12.43
C ASP A 3 -3.62 8.65 -11.96
N PRO A 4 -3.09 9.69 -12.64
CA PRO A 4 -1.81 10.30 -12.27
C PRO A 4 -1.81 10.93 -10.86
N ALA A 5 -2.98 11.13 -10.23
CA ALA A 5 -3.08 11.57 -8.84
C ALA A 5 -2.75 10.48 -7.80
N THR A 6 -2.49 9.24 -8.24
CA THR A 6 -2.39 8.05 -7.38
C THR A 6 -1.10 7.25 -7.59
N ASP A 7 -0.27 7.60 -8.60
CA ASP A 7 1.06 7.00 -8.73
C ASP A 7 2.08 7.77 -7.86
N PRO A 8 2.54 7.21 -6.72
CA PRO A 8 3.50 7.88 -5.86
C PRO A 8 4.83 8.16 -6.60
N THR A 9 5.20 7.33 -7.58
CA THR A 9 6.41 7.52 -8.37
C THR A 9 6.26 8.70 -9.33
N ALA A 10 5.11 8.83 -10.01
CA ALA A 10 4.82 10.00 -10.84
C ALA A 10 4.75 11.29 -10.01
N ALA A 11 4.13 11.26 -8.82
CA ALA A 11 4.08 12.40 -7.91
C ALA A 11 5.47 12.84 -7.45
N ILE A 12 6.37 11.90 -7.15
CA ILE A 12 7.78 12.20 -6.81
C ILE A 12 8.51 12.78 -8.03
N ALA A 13 8.31 12.23 -9.23
CA ALA A 13 8.93 12.74 -10.45
C ALA A 13 8.48 14.17 -10.78
N ALA A 14 7.18 14.46 -10.62
CA ALA A 14 6.63 15.80 -10.78
C ALA A 14 7.26 16.78 -9.77
N ALA A 15 7.35 16.40 -8.50
CA ALA A 15 7.97 17.23 -7.47
C ALA A 15 9.46 17.50 -7.77
N ARG A 16 10.21 16.51 -8.26
CA ARG A 16 11.63 16.66 -8.66
C ARG A 16 11.84 17.63 -9.81
N SER A 17 10.84 17.77 -10.68
CA SER A 17 10.90 18.65 -11.85
C SER A 17 10.68 20.13 -11.50
N LEU A 18 10.22 20.44 -10.27
CA LEU A 18 10.08 21.81 -9.80
C LEU A 18 11.46 22.44 -9.60
N ALA A 19 11.69 23.61 -10.21
CA ALA A 19 12.97 24.32 -10.11
C ALA A 19 13.18 24.94 -8.73
N ASP A 20 12.16 25.61 -8.19
CA ASP A 20 12.21 26.24 -6.87
C ASP A 20 12.33 25.20 -5.75
N PRO A 21 13.39 25.24 -4.92
CA PRO A 21 13.53 24.37 -3.77
C PRO A 21 12.36 24.44 -2.79
N ALA A 22 11.73 25.61 -2.60
CA ALA A 22 10.63 25.75 -1.65
C ALA A 22 9.33 25.11 -2.17
N GLU A 23 9.00 25.27 -3.46
CA GLU A 23 7.92 24.54 -4.12
C GLU A 23 8.14 23.02 -4.09
N ARG A 24 9.36 22.57 -4.40
CA ARG A 24 9.73 21.15 -4.34
C ARG A 24 9.55 20.57 -2.94
N ALA A 25 10.00 21.27 -1.91
CA ALA A 25 9.82 20.84 -0.52
C ALA A 25 8.34 20.74 -0.12
N ARG A 26 7.50 21.71 -0.52
CA ARG A 26 6.06 21.69 -0.28
C ARG A 26 5.38 20.50 -0.97
N ALA A 27 5.70 20.25 -2.24
CA ALA A 27 5.14 19.12 -2.99
C ALA A 27 5.49 17.76 -2.35
N ILE A 28 6.75 17.57 -1.94
CA ILE A 28 7.16 16.37 -1.20
C ILE A 28 6.46 16.28 0.16
N GLY A 29 6.28 17.41 0.85
CA GLY A 29 5.56 17.48 2.12
C GLY A 29 4.11 17.00 2.03
N VAL A 30 3.43 17.24 0.90
CA VAL A 30 2.08 16.71 0.66
C VAL A 30 2.09 15.18 0.54
N ILE A 31 3.05 14.61 -0.18
CA ILE A 31 3.21 13.16 -0.34
C ILE A 31 3.51 12.50 1.01
N LEU A 32 4.39 13.10 1.80
CA LEU A 32 4.76 12.64 3.15
C LEU A 32 3.71 12.95 4.21
N GLY A 33 2.72 13.78 3.87
CA GLY A 33 1.75 14.32 4.80
C GLY A 33 0.81 13.27 5.38
N LYS A 34 -0.03 13.73 6.32
CA LYS A 34 -0.97 12.90 7.08
C LYS A 34 -1.91 12.06 6.21
N ASP A 35 -2.23 12.53 5.01
CA ASP A 35 -3.16 11.85 4.11
C ASP A 35 -2.43 11.10 2.97
N GLY A 36 -1.28 11.61 2.52
CA GLY A 36 -0.54 11.06 1.37
C GLY A 36 -0.01 9.65 1.61
N LEU A 37 0.90 9.49 2.59
CA LEU A 37 1.48 8.18 2.90
C LEU A 37 0.43 7.14 3.31
N PRO A 38 -0.56 7.44 4.17
CA PRO A 38 -1.58 6.47 4.51
C PRO A 38 -2.43 6.03 3.32
N LYS A 39 -2.79 6.94 2.41
CA LYS A 39 -3.51 6.60 1.17
C LYS A 39 -2.69 5.63 0.30
N ILE A 40 -1.44 5.98 -0.01
CA ILE A 40 -0.52 5.14 -0.80
C ILE A 40 -0.38 3.76 -0.13
N THR A 41 -0.18 3.73 1.19
CA THR A 41 -0.03 2.47 1.92
C THR A 41 -1.31 1.63 1.87
N SER A 42 -2.50 2.26 1.93
CA SER A 42 -3.78 1.56 1.84
C SER A 42 -3.97 0.94 0.46
N GLU A 43 -3.63 1.66 -0.61
CA GLU A 43 -3.75 1.18 -1.99
C GLU A 43 -2.79 0.02 -2.24
N LEU A 44 -1.53 0.11 -1.79
CA LEU A 44 -0.57 -0.98 -1.87
C LEU A 44 -1.04 -2.23 -1.11
N ARG A 45 -1.74 -2.06 0.02
CA ARG A 45 -2.33 -3.19 0.76
C ARG A 45 -3.49 -3.81 -0.01
N ALA A 46 -4.35 -3.00 -0.61
CA ALA A 46 -5.47 -3.48 -1.42
C ALA A 46 -4.99 -4.25 -2.65
N GLU A 47 -3.99 -3.72 -3.36
CA GLU A 47 -3.37 -4.38 -4.52
C GLU A 47 -2.73 -5.71 -4.12
N ARG A 48 -2.00 -5.73 -3.02
CA ARG A 48 -1.41 -6.97 -2.48
C ARG A 48 -2.48 -7.99 -2.12
N GLN A 49 -3.60 -7.56 -1.52
CA GLN A 49 -4.72 -8.44 -1.21
C GLN A 49 -5.36 -9.01 -2.48
N ALA A 50 -5.59 -8.17 -3.50
CA ALA A 50 -6.14 -8.59 -4.78
C ALA A 50 -5.28 -9.66 -5.44
N ALA A 51 -3.96 -9.47 -5.51
CA ALA A 51 -3.03 -10.47 -6.06
C ALA A 51 -3.08 -11.80 -5.29
N VAL A 52 -3.16 -11.76 -3.95
CA VAL A 52 -3.30 -12.97 -3.12
C VAL A 52 -4.63 -13.69 -3.37
N LEU A 53 -5.72 -12.95 -3.57
CA LEU A 53 -7.03 -13.53 -3.89
C LEU A 53 -7.07 -14.10 -5.31
N GLU A 54 -6.36 -13.50 -6.26
CA GLU A 54 -6.20 -14.04 -7.61
C GLU A 54 -5.45 -15.39 -7.60
N LEU A 55 -4.39 -15.51 -6.79
CA LEU A 55 -3.73 -16.81 -6.60
C LEU A 55 -4.69 -17.84 -6.01
N ARG A 56 -5.55 -17.43 -5.07
CA ARG A 56 -6.58 -18.31 -4.50
C ARG A 56 -7.65 -18.71 -5.50
N SER A 57 -8.07 -17.83 -6.41
CA SER A 57 -9.05 -18.16 -7.45
C SER A 57 -8.51 -19.16 -8.46
N ARG A 58 -7.19 -19.32 -8.56
CA ARG A 58 -6.53 -20.39 -9.33
C ARG A 58 -6.48 -21.74 -8.59
N ASN A 59 -7.33 -21.90 -7.58
CA ASN A 59 -7.46 -23.11 -6.77
C ASN A 59 -6.22 -23.48 -5.92
N MET A 60 -5.30 -22.52 -5.70
CA MET A 60 -4.16 -22.72 -4.80
C MET A 60 -4.63 -22.72 -3.34
N SER A 61 -4.02 -23.57 -2.52
CA SER A 61 -4.16 -23.56 -1.07
C SER A 61 -3.41 -22.38 -0.44
N TRP A 62 -3.73 -22.02 0.80
CA TRP A 62 -2.99 -20.97 1.51
C TRP A 62 -1.49 -21.29 1.70
N THR A 63 -1.13 -22.57 1.73
CA THR A 63 0.28 -23.01 1.81
C THR A 63 1.00 -22.68 0.50
N GLU A 64 0.45 -23.10 -0.63
CA GLU A 64 1.01 -22.83 -1.96
C GLU A 64 1.05 -21.32 -2.26
N VAL A 65 0.01 -20.57 -1.87
CA VAL A 65 0.02 -19.10 -2.00
C VAL A 65 1.13 -18.49 -1.13
N GLY A 66 1.30 -18.98 0.10
CA GLY A 66 2.39 -18.55 0.98
C GLY A 66 3.75 -18.76 0.34
N GLU A 67 4.01 -19.96 -0.16
CA GLU A 67 5.24 -20.32 -0.88
C GLU A 67 5.47 -19.40 -2.09
N ALA A 68 4.44 -19.18 -2.92
CA ALA A 68 4.51 -18.34 -4.10
C ALA A 68 4.88 -16.87 -3.81
N ILE A 69 4.47 -16.34 -2.66
CA ILE A 69 4.77 -14.94 -2.26
C ILE A 69 5.92 -14.84 -1.24
N GLY A 70 6.62 -15.94 -0.95
CA GLY A 70 7.72 -15.98 0.03
C GLY A 70 7.28 -15.67 1.46
N GLN A 71 6.11 -16.16 1.88
CA GLN A 71 5.52 -15.94 3.21
C GLN A 71 4.97 -17.23 3.81
N HIS A 72 4.79 -17.25 5.13
CA HIS A 72 4.10 -18.35 5.78
C HIS A 72 2.61 -18.39 5.40
N ARG A 73 2.00 -19.58 5.32
CA ARG A 73 0.57 -19.79 4.97
C ARG A 73 -0.41 -18.88 5.73
N ASN A 74 -0.17 -18.70 7.04
CA ASN A 74 -1.02 -17.86 7.89
C ASN A 74 -0.96 -16.39 7.48
N ARG A 75 0.20 -15.94 7.00
CA ARG A 75 0.37 -14.56 6.54
C ARG A 75 -0.32 -14.35 5.19
N ALA A 76 -0.23 -15.32 4.29
CA ALA A 76 -1.00 -15.31 3.03
C ALA A 76 -2.51 -15.22 3.31
N GLN A 77 -3.03 -16.04 4.23
CA GLN A 77 -4.42 -15.97 4.65
C GLN A 77 -4.81 -14.58 5.22
N GLN A 78 -4.03 -14.05 6.16
CA GLN A 78 -4.29 -12.73 6.72
C GLN A 78 -4.33 -11.63 5.65
N ILE A 79 -3.41 -11.67 4.68
CA ILE A 79 -3.39 -10.71 3.57
C ILE A 79 -4.66 -10.85 2.72
N GLY A 80 -5.05 -12.07 2.36
CA GLY A 80 -6.27 -12.32 1.58
C GLY A 80 -7.54 -11.83 2.28
N GLU A 81 -7.57 -11.90 3.61
CA GLU A 81 -8.67 -11.38 4.44
C GLU A 81 -8.55 -9.87 4.77
N GLY A 82 -7.55 -9.16 4.23
CA GLY A 82 -7.33 -7.73 4.50
C GLY A 82 -6.81 -7.43 5.91
N ARG A 83 -6.37 -8.45 6.66
CA ARG A 83 -5.81 -8.31 8.01
C ARG A 83 -4.33 -7.91 7.95
N SER A 84 -4.06 -6.64 8.26
CA SER A 84 -2.71 -6.14 8.55
C SER A 84 -2.39 -6.27 10.04
N GLY A 85 -1.24 -6.84 10.40
CA GLY A 85 -0.80 -7.06 11.79
C GLY A 85 -0.45 -5.79 12.59
N GLY A 86 -1.02 -4.64 12.24
CA GLY A 86 -0.91 -3.43 13.04
C GLY A 86 -1.86 -3.51 14.23
N ARG A 87 -1.36 -3.27 15.44
CA ARG A 87 -2.17 -3.12 16.64
C ARG A 87 -3.31 -2.14 16.33
N PRO A 88 -4.59 -2.46 16.59
CA PRO A 88 -5.67 -1.50 16.40
C PRO A 88 -5.30 -0.24 17.18
N ALA A 89 -5.45 0.93 16.54
CA ALA A 89 -5.28 2.21 17.22
C ALA A 89 -6.18 2.16 18.46
N ARG A 90 -5.58 2.23 19.65
CA ARG A 90 -6.35 2.28 20.90
C ARG A 90 -7.31 3.46 20.77
N PRO A 91 -8.62 3.29 20.98
CA PRO A 91 -9.52 4.42 21.06
C PRO A 91 -8.99 5.35 22.15
N ALA A 92 -8.84 6.63 21.83
CA ALA A 92 -8.50 7.64 22.81
C ALA A 92 -9.57 7.59 23.90
N ALA A 93 -9.14 7.38 25.15
CA ALA A 93 -10.03 7.43 26.30
C ALA A 93 -10.69 8.81 26.31
N SER A 94 -12.02 8.82 26.29
CA SER A 94 -12.84 10.01 26.55
C SER A 94 -12.78 10.40 28.01
#